data_AF-A0A452UCW5-F1
#
_entry.id   AF-A0A452UCW5-F1
#
_cell.length_a   1.000
_cell.length_b   1.000
_cell.length_c   1.000
_cell.angle_alpha   90.00
_cell.angle_beta   90.00
_cell.angle_gamma   90.00
#
_symmetry.space_group_name_H-M   'P 1'
#
loop_
_entity.id
_entity.type
_entity.pdbx_description
1 polymer ?
#
loop_
_entity_poly.entity_id
_entity_poly.type
_entity_poly.pdbx_seq_one_letter_code
_entity_poly.pdbx_strand_id
1 'polypeptide(L)'
;MNLIDIVAIIPYFITLGTELAERQGNGQQAMSLAILRVIRLVRVFRIFKLSRHSKGLQILGQTLKASMRELGLLIFFLFIGVILFSSAVYFAEADDPTSGFSSIPDAFWWAVVTMTTVGYGDMHPVTIGGKIVGSLCAIAGVLTIALPVPVIVSNFNYFYHRETEGEEQAQYMHVGSCQHLSSSAEELRKARSNSTLSKSEYMVIEEGGMNHSAFPQTPFKTGNSTATCTTNNNPNSCVNIKKIFTDV
;
A
#
# COMPACT_ATOMS: atom_id res chain seq x y z
N MET A 1 -1.32 -16.66 -9.87
CA MET A 1 -2.57 -17.10 -10.52
C MET A 1 -2.86 -18.58 -10.26
N ASN A 2 -1.95 -19.50 -10.56
CA ASN A 2 -2.20 -20.95 -10.39
C ASN A 2 -2.49 -21.40 -8.95
N LEU A 3 -1.83 -20.81 -7.93
CA LEU A 3 -2.08 -21.15 -6.52
C LEU A 3 -3.49 -20.76 -6.06
N ILE A 4 -4.00 -19.61 -6.53
CA ILE A 4 -5.32 -19.09 -6.13
C ILE A 4 -6.43 -19.99 -6.67
N ASP A 5 -6.29 -20.48 -7.90
CA ASP A 5 -7.22 -21.44 -8.50
C ASP A 5 -7.24 -22.77 -7.73
N ILE A 6 -6.06 -23.28 -7.37
CA ILE A 6 -5.90 -24.50 -6.56
C ILE A 6 -6.60 -24.33 -5.20
N VAL A 7 -6.34 -23.24 -4.47
CA VAL A 7 -6.97 -22.96 -3.18
C VAL A 7 -8.49 -22.80 -3.30
N ALA A 8 -8.99 -22.23 -4.39
CA ALA A 8 -10.42 -22.05 -4.62
C ALA A 8 -11.18 -23.36 -4.93
N ILE A 9 -10.52 -24.35 -5.54
CA ILE A 9 -11.13 -25.64 -5.93
C ILE A 9 -10.90 -26.77 -4.90
N ILE A 10 -9.85 -26.69 -4.08
CA ILE A 10 -9.53 -27.65 -3.01
C ILE A 10 -10.74 -28.01 -2.13
N PRO A 11 -11.56 -27.06 -1.64
CA PRO A 11 -12.67 -27.38 -0.75
C PRO A 11 -13.75 -28.26 -1.40
N TYR A 12 -13.93 -28.14 -2.73
CA TYR A 12 -14.86 -28.98 -3.48
C TYR A 12 -14.37 -30.42 -3.55
N PHE A 13 -13.10 -30.63 -3.93
CA PHE A 13 -12.51 -31.96 -4.02
C PHE A 13 -12.39 -32.66 -2.67
N ILE A 14 -12.01 -31.94 -1.61
CA ILE A 14 -11.95 -32.52 -0.26
C ILE A 14 -13.36 -32.96 0.18
N THR A 15 -14.40 -32.17 -0.08
CA THR A 15 -15.78 -32.56 0.31
C THR A 15 -16.26 -33.78 -0.47
N LEU A 16 -16.00 -33.82 -1.77
CA LEU A 16 -16.35 -34.95 -2.62
C LEU A 16 -15.63 -36.23 -2.15
N GLY A 17 -14.35 -36.13 -1.80
CA GLY A 17 -13.57 -37.23 -1.25
C GLY A 17 -14.12 -37.73 0.10
N THR A 18 -14.51 -36.83 1.00
CA THR A 18 -15.12 -37.21 2.28
C THR A 18 -16.49 -37.86 2.12
N GLU A 19 -17.35 -37.38 1.21
CA GLU A 19 -18.66 -37.97 0.94
C GLU A 19 -18.56 -39.36 0.30
N LEU A 20 -17.57 -39.59 -0.56
CA LEU A 20 -17.30 -40.91 -1.16
C LEU A 20 -16.72 -41.90 -0.14
N ALA A 21 -15.82 -41.45 0.73
CA ALA A 21 -15.24 -42.27 1.79
C ALA A 21 -16.28 -42.68 2.85
N GLU A 22 -17.25 -41.80 3.17
CA GLU A 22 -18.36 -42.12 4.09
C GLU A 22 -19.27 -43.22 3.54
N ARG A 23 -19.45 -43.31 2.21
CA ARG A 23 -20.23 -44.40 1.58
C ARG A 23 -19.55 -45.76 1.66
N GLN A 24 -18.23 -45.82 1.91
CA GLN A 24 -17.45 -47.05 1.98
C GLN A 24 -17.36 -47.63 3.40
N GLY A 25 -18.00 -47.01 4.40
CA GLY A 25 -18.41 -47.70 5.63
C GLY A 25 -17.32 -47.92 6.69
N ASN A 26 -16.41 -46.98 6.92
CA ASN A 26 -15.50 -47.05 8.08
C ASN A 26 -15.86 -45.99 9.14
N GLY A 27 -16.24 -46.45 10.34
CA GLY A 27 -16.97 -45.71 11.38
C GLY A 27 -16.19 -44.64 12.14
N GLN A 28 -15.80 -43.55 11.47
CA GLN A 28 -15.16 -42.38 12.09
C GLN A 28 -16.04 -41.12 12.00
N GLN A 29 -17.34 -41.26 12.26
CA GLN A 29 -18.35 -40.21 12.07
C GLN A 29 -18.13 -38.94 12.94
N ALA A 30 -17.50 -39.03 14.12
CA ALA A 30 -17.29 -37.86 14.98
C ALA A 30 -16.13 -36.96 14.51
N MET A 31 -15.04 -37.56 14.03
CA MET A 31 -13.89 -36.82 13.49
C MET A 31 -14.24 -36.20 12.12
N SER A 32 -15.05 -36.88 11.30
CA SER A 32 -15.49 -36.36 10.01
C SER A 32 -16.37 -35.12 10.16
N LEU A 33 -17.29 -35.05 11.13
CA LEU A 33 -18.15 -33.86 11.32
C LEU A 33 -17.38 -32.58 11.68
N ALA A 34 -16.35 -32.65 12.54
CA ALA A 34 -15.51 -31.49 12.87
C ALA A 34 -14.69 -31.04 11.66
N ILE A 35 -14.10 -32.00 10.93
CA ILE A 35 -13.32 -31.74 9.72
C ILE A 35 -14.22 -31.15 8.62
N LEU A 36 -15.45 -31.64 8.46
CA LEU A 36 -16.44 -31.10 7.52
C LEU A 36 -16.80 -29.64 7.85
N ARG A 37 -16.86 -29.24 9.13
CA ARG A 37 -17.05 -27.83 9.53
C ARG A 37 -15.87 -26.96 9.13
N VAL A 38 -14.64 -27.44 9.36
CA VAL A 38 -13.42 -26.74 8.94
C VAL A 38 -13.36 -26.62 7.42
N ILE A 39 -13.65 -27.68 6.67
CA ILE A 39 -13.71 -27.65 5.19
C ILE A 39 -14.76 -26.64 4.70
N ARG A 40 -15.91 -26.54 5.37
CA ARG A 40 -16.93 -25.51 5.07
C ARG A 40 -16.41 -24.09 5.29
N LEU A 41 -15.58 -23.85 6.31
CA LEU A 41 -14.91 -22.55 6.51
C LEU A 41 -13.86 -22.30 5.42
N VAL A 42 -13.10 -23.31 5.00
CA VAL A 42 -12.11 -23.17 3.91
C VAL A 42 -12.79 -22.81 2.57
N ARG A 43 -14.06 -23.16 2.36
CA ARG A 43 -14.81 -22.69 1.17
C ARG A 43 -14.90 -21.17 1.08
N VAL A 44 -14.76 -20.40 2.17
CA VAL A 44 -14.73 -18.93 2.10
C VAL A 44 -13.56 -18.43 1.24
N PHE A 45 -12.44 -19.15 1.19
CA PHE A 45 -11.30 -18.83 0.32
C PHE A 45 -11.64 -18.87 -1.18
N ARG A 46 -12.76 -19.47 -1.58
CA ARG A 46 -13.24 -19.36 -2.98
C ARG A 46 -13.50 -17.91 -3.40
N ILE A 47 -13.69 -16.99 -2.44
CA ILE A 47 -13.80 -15.54 -2.70
C ILE A 47 -12.56 -15.01 -3.43
N PHE A 48 -11.39 -15.60 -3.19
CA PHE A 48 -10.16 -15.25 -3.91
C PHE A 48 -10.23 -15.58 -5.41
N LYS A 49 -11.16 -16.42 -5.88
CA LYS A 49 -11.43 -16.59 -7.33
C LYS A 49 -11.85 -15.28 -8.00
N LEU A 50 -12.47 -14.36 -7.26
CA LEU A 50 -12.81 -13.01 -7.75
C LEU A 50 -11.56 -12.21 -8.12
N SER A 51 -10.38 -12.54 -7.58
CA SER A 51 -9.13 -11.85 -7.94
C SER A 51 -8.74 -12.07 -9.40
N ARG A 52 -9.17 -13.16 -10.05
CA ARG A 52 -8.97 -13.37 -11.49
C ARG A 52 -9.78 -12.39 -12.33
N HIS A 53 -10.98 -12.05 -11.86
CA HIS A 53 -11.95 -11.25 -12.61
C HIS A 53 -11.93 -9.76 -12.22
N SER A 54 -11.31 -9.42 -11.09
CA SER A 54 -11.14 -8.04 -10.63
C SER A 54 -9.69 -7.58 -10.79
N LYS A 55 -9.47 -6.69 -11.76
CA LYS A 55 -8.18 -6.00 -11.97
C LYS A 55 -7.72 -5.27 -10.70
N GLY A 56 -8.64 -4.60 -10.00
CA GLY A 56 -8.33 -3.89 -8.75
C GLY A 56 -7.76 -4.80 -7.64
N LEU A 57 -8.26 -6.03 -7.51
CA LEU A 57 -7.74 -6.98 -6.51
C LEU A 57 -6.35 -7.55 -6.92
N GLN A 58 -6.06 -7.63 -8.21
CA GLN A 58 -4.72 -8.00 -8.70
C GLN A 58 -3.70 -6.89 -8.42
N ILE A 59 -4.07 -5.64 -8.71
CA ILE A 59 -3.25 -4.46 -8.43
C ILE A 59 -2.98 -4.36 -6.93
N LEU A 60 -4.02 -4.49 -6.09
CA LEU A 60 -3.87 -4.51 -4.64
C LEU A 60 -2.88 -5.60 -4.18
N GLY A 61 -2.99 -6.81 -4.71
CA GLY A 61 -2.06 -7.91 -4.39
C GLY A 61 -0.63 -7.62 -4.82
N GLN A 62 -0.42 -7.03 -6.01
CA GLN A 62 0.92 -6.63 -6.47
C GLN A 62 1.51 -5.54 -5.59
N THR A 63 0.73 -4.54 -5.23
CA THR A 63 1.16 -3.48 -4.33
C THR A 63 1.52 -4.01 -2.95
N LEU A 64 0.69 -4.88 -2.38
CA LEU A 64 1.00 -5.50 -1.08
C LEU A 64 2.30 -6.30 -1.16
N LYS A 65 2.51 -7.05 -2.25
CA LYS A 65 3.76 -7.78 -2.49
C LYS A 65 4.96 -6.84 -2.56
N ALA A 66 4.83 -5.71 -3.26
CA ALA A 66 5.88 -4.69 -3.36
C ALA A 66 6.13 -3.98 -2.01
N SER A 67 5.11 -3.89 -1.16
CA SER A 67 5.15 -3.22 0.14
C SER A 67 5.39 -4.18 1.31
N MET A 68 5.71 -5.45 1.07
CA MET A 68 5.88 -6.47 2.11
C MET A 68 6.92 -6.09 3.16
N ARG A 69 7.97 -5.36 2.76
CA ARG A 69 8.98 -4.87 3.70
C ARG A 69 8.37 -3.88 4.70
N GLU A 70 7.62 -2.90 4.21
CA GLU A 70 6.99 -1.87 5.03
C GLU A 70 5.88 -2.45 5.92
N LEU A 71 5.08 -3.38 5.37
CA LEU A 71 4.08 -4.12 6.15
C LEU A 71 4.74 -4.99 7.23
N GLY A 72 5.88 -5.62 6.91
CA GLY A 72 6.67 -6.38 7.87
C GLY A 72 7.20 -5.53 9.01
N LEU A 73 7.67 -4.30 8.73
CA LEU A 73 8.11 -3.35 9.74
C LEU A 73 6.94 -2.90 10.63
N LEU A 74 5.76 -2.61 10.06
CA LEU A 74 4.56 -2.28 10.83
C LEU A 74 4.18 -3.41 11.80
N ILE A 75 4.10 -4.65 11.30
CA ILE A 75 3.77 -5.82 12.13
C ILE A 75 4.84 -6.03 13.20
N PHE A 76 6.12 -5.83 12.88
CA PHE A 76 7.22 -5.96 13.83
C PHE A 76 7.10 -4.93 14.97
N PHE A 77 6.90 -3.65 14.67
CA PHE A 77 6.72 -2.63 15.72
C PHE A 77 5.46 -2.86 16.55
N LEU A 78 4.37 -3.27 15.91
CA LEU A 78 3.13 -3.59 16.62
C LEU A 78 3.34 -4.79 17.55
N PHE A 79 4.05 -5.83 17.11
CA PHE A 79 4.34 -7.01 17.93
C PHE A 79 5.22 -6.67 19.13
N ILE A 80 6.27 -5.88 18.94
CA ILE A 80 7.13 -5.40 20.04
C ILE A 80 6.33 -4.54 21.01
N GLY A 81 5.49 -3.62 20.50
CA GLY A 81 4.63 -2.78 21.33
C GLY A 81 3.64 -3.60 22.16
N VAL A 82 3.00 -4.61 21.56
CA VAL A 82 2.10 -5.53 22.27
C VAL A 82 2.83 -6.22 23.42
N ILE A 83 3.99 -6.83 23.17
CA ILE A 83 4.74 -7.52 24.22
C ILE A 83 5.12 -6.55 25.36
N LEU A 84 5.59 -5.35 25.02
CA LEU A 84 6.03 -4.35 25.99
C LEU A 84 4.87 -3.84 26.84
N PHE A 85 3.79 -3.34 26.21
CA PHE A 85 2.67 -2.75 26.93
C PHE A 85 1.84 -3.79 27.69
N SER A 86 1.70 -5.01 27.16
CA SER A 86 1.05 -6.12 27.88
C SER A 86 1.82 -6.52 29.12
N SER A 87 3.16 -6.59 29.05
CA SER A 87 3.98 -6.87 30.22
C SER A 87 3.88 -5.73 31.25
N ALA A 88 3.98 -4.47 30.79
CA ALA A 88 3.92 -3.31 31.66
C ALA A 88 2.56 -3.18 32.38
N VAL A 89 1.45 -3.36 31.67
CA VAL A 89 0.11 -3.28 32.28
C VAL A 89 -0.13 -4.45 33.23
N TYR A 90 0.32 -5.66 32.88
CA TYR A 90 0.20 -6.82 33.76
C TYR A 90 0.88 -6.58 35.10
N PHE A 91 2.13 -6.09 35.10
CA PHE A 91 2.82 -5.76 36.36
C PHE A 91 2.22 -4.57 37.08
N ALA A 92 1.67 -3.58 36.37
CA ALA A 92 1.01 -2.43 36.99
C ALA A 92 -0.33 -2.81 37.66
N GLU A 93 -0.98 -3.88 37.20
CA GLU A 93 -2.28 -4.36 37.68
C GLU A 93 -2.19 -5.66 38.50
N ALA A 94 -0.97 -6.16 38.75
CA ALA A 94 -0.75 -7.47 39.39
C ALA A 94 -1.24 -7.52 40.85
N ASP A 95 -1.27 -6.37 41.53
CA ASP A 95 -1.65 -6.26 42.93
C ASP A 95 -3.16 -6.03 43.14
N ASP A 96 -3.93 -5.82 42.06
CA ASP A 96 -5.37 -5.56 42.15
C ASP A 96 -6.20 -6.82 41.85
N PRO A 97 -6.98 -7.35 42.83
CA PRO A 97 -7.79 -8.56 42.63
C PRO A 97 -9.00 -8.35 41.71
N THR A 98 -9.34 -7.11 41.36
CA THR A 98 -10.39 -6.77 40.37
C THR A 98 -9.85 -6.62 38.95
N SER A 99 -8.54 -6.80 38.77
CA SER A 99 -7.86 -6.72 37.48
C SER A 99 -8.34 -7.80 36.51
N GLY A 100 -8.65 -7.41 35.29
CA GLY A 100 -8.91 -8.33 34.18
C GLY A 100 -7.64 -9.00 33.62
N PHE A 101 -6.46 -8.60 34.07
CA PHE A 101 -5.16 -9.04 33.52
C PHE A 101 -4.64 -10.29 34.23
N SER A 102 -5.21 -11.46 33.91
CA SER A 102 -4.83 -12.75 34.52
C SER A 102 -3.43 -13.23 34.13
N SER A 103 -2.99 -12.97 32.89
CA SER A 103 -1.67 -13.35 32.40
C SER A 103 -1.16 -12.37 31.33
N ILE A 104 0.15 -12.38 31.07
CA ILE A 104 0.75 -11.55 30.01
C ILE A 104 0.15 -11.87 28.63
N PRO A 105 -0.07 -13.15 28.23
CA PRO A 105 -0.77 -13.46 27.00
C PRO A 105 -2.23 -12.96 26.94
N ASP A 106 -2.96 -12.97 28.05
CA ASP A 106 -4.31 -12.40 28.10
C ASP A 106 -4.27 -10.88 27.89
N ALA A 107 -3.23 -10.21 28.42
CA ALA A 107 -2.99 -8.79 28.20
C ALA A 107 -2.61 -8.46 26.75
N PHE A 108 -2.24 -9.44 25.89
CA PHE A 108 -2.03 -9.20 24.45
C PHE A 108 -3.31 -8.77 23.76
N TRP A 109 -4.46 -9.35 24.15
CA TRP A 109 -5.76 -8.96 23.59
C TRP A 109 -6.01 -7.47 23.82
N TRP A 110 -5.87 -7.02 25.06
CA TRP A 110 -6.02 -5.61 25.43
C TRP A 110 -5.02 -4.71 24.66
N ALA A 111 -3.73 -5.05 24.65
CA ALA A 111 -2.73 -4.21 24.00
C ALA A 111 -2.95 -4.10 22.48
N VAL A 112 -3.33 -5.20 21.80
CA VAL A 112 -3.68 -5.15 20.37
C VAL A 112 -4.88 -4.22 20.14
N VAL A 113 -5.94 -4.37 20.91
CA VAL A 113 -7.18 -3.57 20.80
C VAL A 113 -6.93 -2.09 21.11
N THR A 114 -6.09 -1.77 22.10
CA THR A 114 -5.73 -0.40 22.45
C THR A 114 -4.77 0.24 21.46
N MET A 115 -3.71 -0.47 21.04
CA MET A 115 -2.73 0.06 20.07
C MET A 115 -3.35 0.30 18.70
N THR A 116 -4.32 -0.54 18.30
CA THR A 116 -5.07 -0.37 17.05
C THR A 116 -6.25 0.59 17.18
N THR A 117 -6.41 1.25 18.33
CA THR A 117 -7.46 2.25 18.60
C THR A 117 -8.90 1.71 18.52
N VAL A 118 -9.09 0.38 18.57
CA VAL A 118 -10.42 -0.25 18.55
C VAL A 118 -11.14 -0.03 19.87
N GLY A 119 -10.46 -0.30 21.00
CA GLY A 119 -10.94 0.04 22.33
C GLY A 119 -12.30 -0.54 22.72
N TYR A 120 -12.48 -1.86 22.65
CA TYR A 120 -13.76 -2.51 23.02
C TYR A 120 -14.21 -2.22 24.48
N GLY A 121 -13.26 -2.04 25.39
CA GLY A 121 -13.52 -1.71 26.80
C GLY A 121 -13.89 -2.90 27.69
N ASP A 122 -13.86 -4.12 27.15
CA ASP A 122 -14.05 -5.39 27.86
C ASP A 122 -12.93 -5.68 28.86
N MET A 123 -11.70 -5.24 28.56
CA MET A 123 -10.57 -5.22 29.47
C MET A 123 -9.99 -3.80 29.54
N HIS A 124 -9.65 -3.32 30.72
CA HIS A 124 -9.03 -2.00 30.92
C HIS A 124 -8.31 -1.93 32.27
N PRO A 125 -7.22 -1.15 32.38
CA PRO A 125 -6.52 -0.96 33.65
C PRO A 125 -7.34 -0.14 34.64
N VAL A 126 -7.40 -0.60 35.89
CA VAL A 126 -8.12 0.05 36.98
C VAL A 126 -7.19 0.88 37.86
N THR A 127 -5.93 0.44 38.02
CA THR A 127 -4.93 1.12 38.85
C THR A 127 -4.44 2.41 38.20
N ILE A 128 -3.88 3.30 39.01
CA ILE A 128 -3.28 4.55 38.52
C ILE A 128 -2.08 4.24 37.60
N GLY A 129 -1.25 3.27 37.98
CA GLY A 129 -0.10 2.85 37.18
C GLY A 129 -0.51 2.28 35.84
N GLY A 130 -1.49 1.36 35.83
CA GLY A 130 -2.02 0.78 34.61
C GLY A 130 -2.68 1.80 33.70
N LYS A 131 -3.36 2.82 34.25
CA LYS A 131 -3.93 3.93 33.45
C LYS A 131 -2.86 4.78 32.78
N ILE A 132 -1.73 5.03 33.44
CA ILE A 132 -0.59 5.72 32.81
C ILE A 132 -0.02 4.86 31.67
N VAL A 133 0.18 3.57 31.91
CA VAL A 133 0.64 2.63 30.88
C VAL A 133 -0.34 2.57 29.71
N GLY A 134 -1.64 2.49 29.97
CA GLY A 134 -2.69 2.50 28.95
C GLY A 134 -2.73 3.80 28.14
N SER A 135 -2.53 4.94 28.78
CA SER A 135 -2.43 6.24 28.09
C SER A 135 -1.22 6.27 27.15
N LEU A 136 -0.06 5.82 27.62
CA LEU A 136 1.16 5.71 26.79
C LEU A 136 0.97 4.71 25.66
N CYS A 137 0.31 3.58 25.91
CA CYS A 137 -0.01 2.57 24.92
C CYS A 137 -0.89 3.12 23.78
N ALA A 138 -1.92 3.90 24.11
CA ALA A 138 -2.80 4.51 23.11
C ALA A 138 -2.03 5.49 22.20
N ILE A 139 -1.20 6.37 22.79
CA ILE A 139 -0.38 7.32 22.04
C ILE A 139 0.64 6.56 21.16
N ALA A 140 1.35 5.60 21.73
CA ALA A 140 2.32 4.80 21.00
C ALA A 140 1.69 4.00 19.84
N GLY A 141 0.48 3.47 20.03
CA GLY A 141 -0.28 2.76 19.00
C GLY A 141 -0.59 3.64 17.79
N VAL A 142 -1.13 4.83 18.03
CA VAL A 142 -1.41 5.82 16.97
C VAL A 142 -0.12 6.17 16.22
N LEU A 143 0.97 6.47 16.92
CA LEU A 143 2.26 6.78 16.29
C LEU A 143 2.82 5.60 15.50
N THR A 144 2.67 4.37 16.00
CA THR A 144 3.15 3.15 15.34
C THR A 144 2.43 2.91 14.02
N ILE A 145 1.13 3.20 13.93
CA ILE A 145 0.36 3.07 12.70
C ILE A 145 0.60 4.27 11.77
N ALA A 146 0.74 5.47 12.32
CA ALA A 146 0.89 6.70 11.54
C ALA A 146 2.18 6.75 10.69
N LEU A 147 3.25 6.07 11.08
CA LEU A 147 4.53 6.12 10.35
C LEU A 147 4.56 5.20 9.10
N PRO A 148 4.16 3.91 9.15
CA PRO A 148 4.30 3.02 8.00
C PRO A 148 3.13 3.12 7.01
N VAL A 149 1.93 3.49 7.47
CA VAL A 149 0.74 3.55 6.60
C VAL A 149 0.90 4.54 5.45
N PRO A 150 1.37 5.79 5.65
CA PRO A 150 1.59 6.72 4.53
C PRO A 150 2.62 6.21 3.51
N VAL A 151 3.66 5.49 3.97
CA VAL A 151 4.65 4.88 3.07
C VAL A 151 4.00 3.79 2.22
N ILE A 152 3.17 2.93 2.81
CA ILE A 152 2.41 1.90 2.10
C ILE A 152 1.44 2.54 1.09
N VAL A 153 0.73 3.62 1.48
CA VAL A 153 -0.20 4.35 0.60
C VAL A 153 0.54 5.03 -0.54
N SER A 154 1.70 5.63 -0.29
CA SER A 154 2.54 6.23 -1.33
C SER A 154 3.00 5.18 -2.34
N ASN A 155 3.46 4.02 -1.86
CA ASN A 155 3.83 2.91 -2.72
C ASN A 155 2.62 2.37 -3.51
N PHE A 156 1.44 2.32 -2.88
CA PHE A 156 0.19 1.97 -3.56
C PHE A 156 -0.17 2.92 -4.69
N ASN A 157 -0.11 4.23 -4.44
CA ASN A 157 -0.37 5.23 -5.48
C ASN A 157 0.64 5.11 -6.63
N TYR A 158 1.92 4.88 -6.33
CA TYR A 158 2.94 4.67 -7.35
C TYR A 158 2.61 3.48 -8.28
N PHE A 159 2.30 2.31 -7.72
CA PHE A 159 1.95 1.13 -8.52
C PHE A 159 0.61 1.28 -9.24
N TYR A 160 -0.37 1.93 -8.61
CA TYR A 160 -1.69 2.15 -9.19
C TYR A 160 -1.63 3.06 -10.43
N HIS A 161 -0.92 4.18 -10.36
CA HIS A 161 -0.75 5.07 -11.51
C HIS A 161 0.07 4.43 -12.63
N ARG A 162 1.15 3.73 -12.30
CA ARG A 162 1.99 3.06 -13.30
C ARG A 162 1.22 1.99 -14.10
N GLU A 163 0.35 1.22 -13.44
CA GLU A 163 -0.48 0.21 -14.12
C GLU A 163 -1.57 0.88 -14.97
N THR A 164 -2.16 1.99 -14.49
CA THR A 164 -3.22 2.74 -15.20
C THR A 164 -2.68 3.47 -16.43
N GLU A 165 -1.59 4.22 -16.30
CA GLU A 165 -0.96 4.96 -17.41
C GLU A 165 -0.35 4.01 -18.46
N GLY A 166 0.16 2.86 -18.04
CA GLY A 166 0.67 1.82 -18.95
C GLY A 166 -0.43 1.20 -19.82
N GLU A 167 -1.64 0.99 -19.26
CA GLU A 167 -2.81 0.54 -20.01
C GLU A 167 -3.29 1.62 -21.00
N GLU A 168 -3.31 2.90 -20.58
CA GLU A 168 -3.66 4.02 -21.46
C GLU A 168 -2.67 4.19 -22.63
N GLN A 169 -1.36 4.22 -22.36
CA GLN A 169 -0.34 4.34 -23.41
C GLN A 169 -0.36 3.17 -24.40
N ALA A 170 -0.58 1.94 -23.92
CA ALA A 170 -0.75 0.78 -24.79
C ALA A 170 -2.00 0.91 -25.68
N GLN A 171 -3.09 1.46 -25.15
CA GLN A 171 -4.31 1.74 -25.91
C GLN A 171 -4.08 2.84 -26.96
N TYR A 172 -3.38 3.92 -26.64
CA TYR A 172 -3.03 4.96 -27.61
C TYR A 172 -2.10 4.45 -28.73
N MET A 173 -1.10 3.63 -28.39
CA MET A 173 -0.20 3.00 -29.37
C MET A 173 -0.94 2.03 -30.31
N HIS A 174 -1.94 1.31 -29.80
CA HIS A 174 -2.76 0.41 -30.62
C HIS A 174 -3.68 1.16 -31.59
N VAL A 175 -4.20 2.34 -31.21
CA VAL A 175 -5.01 3.17 -32.12
C VAL A 175 -4.14 3.88 -33.17
N GLY A 176 -2.91 4.28 -32.83
CA GLY A 176 -2.00 4.99 -33.75
C GLY A 176 -1.37 4.15 -34.87
N SER A 177 -1.30 2.82 -34.73
CA SER A 177 -0.66 1.95 -35.75
C SER A 177 -1.54 1.61 -36.96
N CYS A 178 -2.81 2.01 -37.00
CA CYS A 178 -3.76 1.64 -38.08
C CYS A 178 -4.08 2.75 -39.09
N GLN A 179 -3.32 3.83 -39.18
CA GLN A 179 -3.63 4.92 -40.13
C GLN A 179 -2.51 5.33 -41.10
N HIS A 180 -1.33 4.69 -41.07
CA HIS A 180 -0.26 5.09 -41.99
C HIS A 180 0.73 3.97 -42.37
N LEU A 181 0.21 2.81 -42.80
CA LEU A 181 1.06 1.73 -43.32
C LEU A 181 0.66 1.31 -44.75
N SER A 182 0.72 2.26 -45.69
CA SER A 182 0.82 1.90 -47.11
C SER A 182 1.96 2.58 -47.89
N SER A 183 2.65 3.61 -47.36
CA SER A 183 3.74 4.28 -48.11
C SER A 183 5.11 4.36 -47.43
N SER A 184 5.23 4.18 -46.11
CA SER A 184 6.50 4.45 -45.40
C SER A 184 7.43 3.23 -45.21
N ALA A 185 6.97 2.01 -45.54
CA ALA A 185 7.75 0.79 -45.36
C ALA A 185 8.90 0.63 -46.38
N GLU A 186 8.82 1.30 -47.55
CA GLU A 186 9.91 1.29 -48.53
C GLU A 186 11.03 2.28 -48.18
N GLU A 187 10.72 3.41 -47.55
CA GLU A 187 11.74 4.43 -47.23
C GLU A 187 12.62 4.05 -46.03
N LEU A 188 12.06 3.37 -45.01
CA LEU A 188 12.83 2.98 -43.81
C LEU A 188 13.88 1.90 -44.08
N ARG A 189 13.71 1.09 -45.13
CA ARG A 189 14.69 0.05 -45.49
C ARG A 189 15.98 0.65 -46.08
N LYS A 190 15.89 1.87 -46.62
CA LYS A 190 17.02 2.60 -47.23
C LYS A 190 17.82 3.42 -46.20
N ALA A 191 17.18 3.86 -45.11
CA ALA A 191 17.83 4.63 -44.04
C ALA A 191 18.60 3.76 -43.02
N ARG A 192 18.27 2.46 -42.89
CA ARG A 192 18.90 1.51 -41.95
C ARG A 192 20.35 1.13 -42.29
N SER A 193 20.87 1.57 -43.43
CA SER A 193 22.28 1.33 -43.81
C SER A 193 23.26 2.33 -43.20
N ASN A 194 22.80 3.48 -42.67
CA ASN A 194 23.68 4.60 -42.30
C ASN A 194 23.40 5.16 -40.90
N SER A 195 23.51 4.38 -39.83
CA SER A 195 23.96 4.89 -38.51
C SER A 195 23.94 3.80 -37.45
N THR A 196 25.14 3.41 -37.03
CA THR A 196 25.47 2.75 -35.76
C THR A 196 25.64 3.78 -34.64
N LEU A 197 25.49 3.33 -33.38
CA LEU A 197 25.67 4.01 -32.07
C LEU A 197 24.39 4.64 -31.50
N SER A 198 24.06 4.57 -30.21
CA SER A 198 24.58 3.89 -29.01
C SER A 198 23.46 4.05 -27.96
N LYS A 199 23.18 3.05 -27.12
CA LYS A 199 22.16 3.16 -26.06
C LYS A 199 22.74 2.66 -24.75
N SER A 200 23.03 3.58 -23.83
CA SER A 200 23.00 3.31 -22.40
C SER A 200 23.05 4.63 -21.64
N GLU A 201 22.00 4.98 -20.91
CA GLU A 201 22.10 5.97 -19.84
C GLU A 201 21.24 5.54 -18.65
N TYR A 202 21.91 5.43 -17.51
CA TYR A 202 21.45 5.04 -16.18
C TYR A 202 21.71 6.27 -15.31
N MET A 203 20.73 6.80 -14.57
CA MET A 203 20.98 7.93 -13.67
C MET A 203 21.30 7.44 -12.26
N VAL A 204 22.53 7.75 -11.83
CA VAL A 204 23.04 7.66 -10.46
C VAL A 204 22.79 8.99 -9.75
N ILE A 205 22.36 8.94 -8.49
CA ILE A 205 22.24 10.09 -7.59
C ILE A 205 23.54 10.20 -6.80
N GLU A 206 24.23 11.34 -6.86
CA GLU A 206 25.35 11.68 -5.97
C GLU A 206 24.94 12.74 -4.94
N GLU A 207 25.20 12.44 -3.67
CA GLU A 207 25.32 13.40 -2.57
C GLU A 207 26.76 13.93 -2.48
N GLY A 208 26.92 15.19 -2.05
CA GLY A 208 28.21 15.61 -1.48
C GLY A 208 28.44 17.12 -1.32
N GLY A 209 28.47 17.58 -0.06
CA GLY A 209 29.65 18.29 0.49
C GLY A 209 29.78 19.81 0.29
N MET A 210 29.82 20.54 1.43
CA MET A 210 30.16 21.96 1.58
C MET A 210 31.59 22.33 1.13
N ASN A 211 31.79 23.56 0.61
CA ASN A 211 32.72 24.55 1.20
C ASN A 211 32.77 25.93 0.49
N HIS A 212 32.71 26.95 1.35
CA HIS A 212 33.05 28.38 1.33
C HIS A 212 33.57 29.17 0.09
N SER A 213 33.04 30.41 0.04
CA SER A 213 33.67 31.72 -0.21
C SER A 213 33.81 32.26 -1.64
N ALA A 214 33.05 33.33 -1.95
CA ALA A 214 33.56 34.71 -2.14
C ALA A 214 32.54 35.60 -2.89
N PHE A 215 32.17 36.73 -2.28
CA PHE A 215 31.49 37.87 -2.91
C PHE A 215 32.42 38.58 -3.92
N PRO A 216 31.89 39.28 -4.95
CA PRO A 216 31.80 40.74 -4.81
C PRO A 216 30.56 41.43 -5.40
N GLN A 217 30.07 42.36 -4.58
CA GLN A 217 29.37 43.65 -4.74
C GLN A 217 28.90 44.17 -6.13
N THR A 218 27.71 44.80 -6.07
CA THR A 218 27.01 45.62 -7.07
C THR A 218 27.69 46.98 -7.32
N PRO A 219 27.33 47.73 -8.39
CA PRO A 219 26.31 48.77 -8.18
C PRO A 219 25.34 49.06 -9.35
N PHE A 220 24.15 49.47 -8.93
CA PHE A 220 23.10 50.31 -9.53
C PHE A 220 23.35 51.03 -10.87
N LYS A 221 22.40 50.90 -11.82
CA LYS A 221 22.03 51.97 -12.77
C LYS A 221 20.52 51.98 -13.04
N THR A 222 19.92 53.14 -12.77
CA THR A 222 18.56 53.60 -13.09
C THR A 222 18.44 53.90 -14.59
N GLY A 223 17.31 53.58 -15.23
CA GLY A 223 17.07 53.94 -16.63
C GLY A 223 15.64 53.65 -17.09
N ASN A 224 14.95 54.73 -17.48
CA ASN A 224 13.55 54.88 -17.89
C ASN A 224 13.05 53.99 -19.05
N SER A 225 11.73 53.78 -19.01
CA SER A 225 10.75 53.83 -20.12
C SER A 225 11.12 53.23 -21.47
N THR A 226 10.35 52.25 -21.94
CA THR A 226 9.26 52.52 -22.92
C THR A 226 8.48 51.25 -23.24
N ALA A 227 7.16 51.37 -23.15
CA ALA A 227 6.23 50.43 -23.76
C ALA A 227 6.34 50.55 -25.29
N THR A 228 6.37 49.41 -25.98
CA THR A 228 6.10 49.37 -27.41
C THR A 228 5.05 48.28 -27.63
N CYS A 229 3.78 48.70 -27.64
CA CYS A 229 2.69 47.91 -28.20
C CYS A 229 2.65 48.21 -29.70
N THR A 230 2.80 47.18 -30.52
CA THR A 230 2.30 47.16 -31.90
C THR A 230 1.43 45.92 -32.08
N THR A 231 0.12 46.16 -31.89
CA THR A 231 -1.01 45.68 -32.71
C THR A 231 -0.80 44.42 -33.56
N ASN A 232 -1.47 43.31 -33.19
CA ASN A 232 -2.57 42.77 -34.00
C ASN A 232 -3.38 41.67 -33.29
N ASN A 233 -4.62 42.03 -32.96
CA ASN A 233 -5.88 41.27 -33.08
C ASN A 233 -6.00 39.84 -32.51
N ASN A 234 -6.31 39.72 -31.20
CA ASN A 234 -7.43 38.90 -30.71
C ASN A 234 -7.78 39.27 -29.24
N PRO A 235 -8.98 39.79 -28.92
CA PRO A 235 -9.28 40.34 -27.59
C PRO A 235 -9.76 39.35 -26.51
N ASN A 236 -9.76 38.02 -26.74
CA ASN A 236 -10.45 37.08 -25.83
C ASN A 236 -9.62 35.90 -25.27
N SER A 237 -8.35 36.08 -24.89
CA SER A 237 -7.69 35.08 -24.03
C SER A 237 -6.47 35.62 -23.28
N CYS A 238 -6.72 36.39 -22.22
CA CYS A 238 -5.73 36.66 -21.17
C CYS A 238 -6.46 36.66 -19.82
N VAL A 239 -6.73 35.47 -19.26
CA VAL A 239 -7.17 35.35 -17.87
C VAL A 239 -5.94 35.23 -16.98
N ASN A 240 -5.87 36.18 -16.05
CA ASN A 240 -4.79 36.43 -15.12
C ASN A 240 -4.72 35.34 -14.04
N ILE A 241 -3.61 34.59 -13.96
CA ILE A 241 -3.36 33.47 -13.03
C ILE A 241 -3.21 33.90 -11.55
N LYS A 242 -3.47 35.16 -11.21
CA LYS A 242 -3.26 35.67 -9.84
C LYS A 242 -4.51 35.77 -8.97
N LYS A 243 -5.55 34.97 -9.24
CA LYS A 243 -6.78 35.00 -8.44
C LYS A 243 -7.51 33.65 -8.30
N ILE A 244 -6.82 32.59 -7.90
CA ILE A 244 -7.48 31.36 -7.37
C ILE A 244 -6.60 30.75 -6.27
N PHE A 245 -6.36 31.52 -5.20
CA PHE A 245 -5.89 30.95 -3.93
C PHE A 245 -6.58 31.70 -2.79
N THR A 246 -7.84 31.34 -2.57
CA THR A 246 -8.61 31.45 -1.30
C THR A 246 -10.04 30.98 -1.59
N ASP A 247 -10.55 30.12 -0.71
CA ASP A 247 -11.93 29.61 -0.56
C ASP A 247 -12.16 28.17 -1.06
N VAL A 248 -11.79 27.18 -0.23
CA VAL A 248 -12.65 26.38 0.68
C VAL A 248 -11.75 25.38 1.43
#